data_AF-A0A162GFK2-F1
#
_entry.id   AF-A0A162GFK2-F1
#
_cell.length_a   1.000
_cell.length_b   1.000
_cell.length_c   1.000
_cell.angle_alpha   90.00
_cell.angle_beta   90.00
_cell.angle_gamma   90.00
#
_symmetry.space_group_name_H-M   'P 1'
#
loop_
_entity.id
_entity.type
_entity.pdbx_description
1 polymer ?
#
loop_
_entity_poly.entity_id
_entity_poly.type
_entity_poly.pdbx_seq_one_letter_code
_entity_poly.pdbx_strand_id
1 'polypeptide(L)'
;MELRVLRYFQAVVAELNISRAAERLHVSQPTISRQLKDLEDELGVTLFERNGRHISLTSSGEYFATQANQIIALADKTLANINTAKEISGTIELGSAEMRSFFDDCSVD
;
A
#
# COMPACT_ATOMS: atom_id res chain seq x y z
N MET A 1 -7.72 2.02 -13.50
CA MET A 1 -6.62 1.34 -12.78
C MET A 1 -7.16 0.39 -11.72
N GLU A 2 -6.64 -0.83 -11.64
CA GLU A 2 -7.05 -1.89 -10.69
C GLU A 2 -5.93 -2.23 -9.68
N LEU A 3 -6.27 -2.62 -8.45
CA LEU A 3 -5.26 -3.00 -7.42
C LEU A 3 -4.36 -4.16 -7.87
N ARG A 4 -4.89 -5.07 -8.69
CA ARG A 4 -4.10 -6.17 -9.27
C ARG A 4 -2.96 -5.64 -10.14
N VAL A 5 -3.20 -4.59 -10.93
CA VAL A 5 -2.21 -3.97 -11.80
C VAL A 5 -1.12 -3.27 -10.99
N LEU A 6 -1.48 -2.63 -9.88
CA LEU A 6 -0.50 -2.07 -8.94
C LEU A 6 0.41 -3.16 -8.34
N ARG A 7 -0.13 -4.35 -8.02
CA ARG A 7 0.67 -5.47 -7.54
C ARG A 7 1.60 -6.03 -8.62
N TYR A 8 1.16 -6.07 -9.88
CA TYR A 8 2.01 -6.44 -11.01
C TYR A 8 3.13 -5.43 -11.23
N PHE A 9 2.81 -4.14 -11.15
CA PHE A 9 3.80 -3.06 -11.19
C PHE A 9 4.84 -3.21 -10.08
N GLN A 10 4.42 -3.36 -8.82
CA GLN A 10 5.34 -3.56 -7.68
C GLN A 10 6.21 -4.80 -7.82
N ALA A 11 5.68 -5.90 -8.35
CA ALA A 11 6.47 -7.09 -8.62
C ALA A 11 7.58 -6.82 -9.65
N VAL A 12 7.28 -6.08 -10.72
CA VAL A 12 8.30 -5.72 -11.72
C VAL A 12 9.33 -4.74 -11.16
N VAL A 13 8.92 -3.81 -10.30
CA VAL A 13 9.85 -2.93 -9.56
C VAL A 13 10.81 -3.74 -8.69
N ALA A 14 10.31 -4.74 -7.96
CA ALA A 14 11.13 -5.56 -7.07
C ALA A 14 12.12 -6.45 -7.84
N GLU A 15 11.69 -7.02 -8.96
CA GLU A 15 12.51 -7.97 -9.73
C GLU A 15 13.42 -7.31 -10.76
N LEU A 16 13.12 -6.06 -11.16
CA LEU A 16 13.70 -5.39 -12.33
C LEU A 16 13.76 -6.33 -13.55
N ASN A 17 12.73 -7.16 -13.70
CA ASN A 17 12.61 -8.14 -14.75
C ASN A 17 11.16 -8.64 -14.86
N ILE A 18 10.54 -8.44 -16.03
CA ILE A 18 9.14 -8.80 -16.24
C ILE A 18 8.94 -10.33 -16.18
N SER A 19 9.88 -11.12 -16.71
CA SER A 19 9.77 -12.58 -16.70
C SER A 19 9.85 -13.14 -15.28
N ARG A 20 10.80 -12.66 -14.45
CA ARG A 20 10.90 -13.05 -13.04
C ARG A 20 9.66 -12.64 -12.24
N ALA A 21 9.13 -11.45 -12.49
CA ALA A 21 7.89 -11.00 -11.86
C ALA A 21 6.70 -11.90 -12.25
N ALA A 22 6.64 -12.34 -13.51
CA ALA A 22 5.60 -13.25 -14.00
C ALA A 22 5.69 -14.63 -13.32
N GLU A 23 6.90 -15.19 -13.21
CA GLU A 23 7.16 -16.43 -12.49
C GLU A 23 6.74 -16.34 -11.02
N ARG A 24 7.16 -15.26 -10.32
CA ARG A 24 6.84 -15.00 -8.92
C ARG A 24 5.34 -14.85 -8.66
N LEU A 25 4.62 -14.26 -9.61
CA LEU A 25 3.17 -14.04 -9.51
C LEU A 25 2.35 -15.19 -10.11
N HIS A 26 2.99 -16.24 -10.63
CA HIS A 26 2.35 -17.38 -11.30
C HIS A 26 1.40 -16.95 -12.43
N VAL A 27 1.81 -15.96 -13.23
CA VAL A 27 1.08 -15.47 -14.40
C VAL A 27 1.97 -15.47 -15.63
N SER A 28 1.36 -15.31 -16.81
CA SER A 28 2.14 -15.23 -18.04
C SER A 28 2.82 -13.85 -18.18
N GLN A 29 4.04 -13.83 -18.73
CA GLN A 29 4.76 -12.58 -19.03
C GLN A 29 3.98 -11.65 -20.00
N PRO A 30 3.28 -12.15 -21.05
CA PRO A 30 2.40 -11.31 -21.87
C PRO A 30 1.28 -10.63 -21.07
N THR A 31 0.73 -11.31 -20.05
CA THR A 31 -0.29 -10.71 -19.17
C THR A 31 0.28 -9.50 -18.43
N ILE A 32 1.43 -9.63 -17.76
CA ILE A 32 2.04 -8.51 -17.04
C ILE A 32 2.41 -7.39 -18.00
N SER A 33 3.10 -7.69 -19.11
CA SER A 33 3.51 -6.64 -20.05
C SER A 33 2.33 -5.87 -20.63
N ARG A 34 1.19 -6.52 -20.88
CA ARG A 34 -0.02 -5.84 -21.33
C ARG A 34 -0.59 -4.95 -20.23
N GLN A 35 -0.73 -5.48 -19.01
CA GLN A 35 -1.29 -4.71 -17.89
C GLN A 35 -0.44 -3.49 -17.52
N LEU A 36 0.89 -3.58 -17.62
CA LEU A 36 1.78 -2.44 -17.40
C LEU A 36 1.67 -1.41 -18.52
N LYS A 37 1.56 -1.86 -19.77
CA LYS A 37 1.36 -0.95 -20.90
C LYS A 37 0.02 -0.22 -20.79
N ASP A 38 -1.06 -0.96 -20.51
CA ASP A 38 -2.39 -0.38 -20.31
C ASP A 38 -2.38 0.64 -19.15
N LEU A 39 -1.58 0.39 -18.10
CA LEU A 39 -1.36 1.34 -17.00
C LEU A 39 -0.60 2.60 -17.45
N GLU A 40 0.50 2.45 -18.19
CA GLU A 40 1.27 3.59 -18.73
C GLU A 40 0.40 4.44 -19.69
N ASP A 41 -0.41 3.78 -20.52
CA ASP A 41 -1.37 4.42 -21.43
C ASP A 41 -2.48 5.16 -20.65
N GLU A 42 -3.01 4.57 -19.57
CA GLU A 42 -4.00 5.21 -18.70
C GLU A 42 -3.43 6.45 -17.98
N LEU A 43 -2.17 6.39 -17.55
CA LEU A 43 -1.51 7.49 -16.84
C LEU A 43 -0.91 8.55 -17.80
N GLY A 44 -0.78 8.23 -19.08
CA GLY A 44 -0.14 9.10 -20.08
C GLY A 44 1.35 9.32 -19.85
N VAL A 45 2.02 8.41 -19.12
CA VAL A 45 3.45 8.50 -18.81
C VAL A 45 4.13 7.14 -18.90
N THR A 46 5.41 7.14 -19.25
CA THR A 46 6.25 5.95 -19.20
C THR A 46 6.76 5.75 -17.79
N LEU A 47 6.51 4.58 -17.20
CA LEU A 47 6.98 4.21 -15.86
C LEU A 47 8.29 3.41 -15.91
N PHE A 48 8.54 2.69 -17.00
CA PHE A 48 9.75 1.89 -17.18
C PHE A 48 10.54 2.24 -18.45
N GLU A 49 11.86 2.34 -18.30
CA GLU A 49 12.80 2.39 -19.41
C GLU A 49 13.39 1.01 -19.68
N ARG A 50 13.56 0.67 -20.96
CA ARG A 50 14.12 -0.61 -21.41
C ARG A 50 15.45 -0.39 -22.11
N ASN A 51 16.54 -0.69 -21.43
CA ASN A 51 17.90 -0.64 -21.95
C ASN A 51 18.37 -2.06 -22.29
N GLY A 52 18.03 -2.51 -23.51
CA GLY A 52 18.31 -3.86 -23.98
C GLY A 52 17.60 -4.93 -23.15
N ARG A 53 18.35 -5.65 -22.31
CA ARG A 53 17.82 -6.68 -21.39
C ARG A 53 17.49 -6.16 -19.99
N HIS A 54 17.85 -4.91 -19.68
CA HIS A 54 17.62 -4.31 -18.38
C HIS A 54 16.40 -3.40 -18.42
N ILE A 55 15.58 -3.48 -17.38
CA ILE A 55 14.46 -2.58 -17.14
C ILE A 55 14.79 -1.73 -15.91
N SER A 56 14.54 -0.43 -16.00
CA SER A 56 14.74 0.54 -14.94
C SER A 56 13.51 1.43 -14.80
N LEU A 57 13.33 2.05 -13.63
CA LEU A 57 12.26 3.02 -13.44
C LEU A 57 12.63 4.37 -14.04
N THR A 58 11.63 5.06 -14.57
CA THR A 58 11.71 6.50 -14.85
C THR A 58 11.51 7.29 -13.56
N SER A 59 11.75 8.60 -13.58
CA SER A 59 11.40 9.47 -12.43
C SER A 59 9.90 9.41 -12.09
N SER A 60 9.02 9.33 -13.09
CA SER A 60 7.58 9.10 -12.90
C SER A 60 7.30 7.71 -12.31
N GLY A 61 8.05 6.70 -12.74
CA GLY A 61 8.01 5.34 -12.20
C GLY A 61 8.38 5.27 -10.72
N GLU A 62 9.44 5.96 -10.29
CA GLU A 62 9.86 6.02 -8.87
C GLU A 62 8.79 6.67 -7.98
N TYR A 63 8.26 7.81 -8.43
CA TYR A 63 7.16 8.48 -7.74
C TYR A 63 5.94 7.57 -7.64
N PHE A 64 5.55 6.97 -8.77
CA PHE A 64 4.40 6.08 -8.83
C PHE A 64 4.58 4.84 -7.96
N ALA A 65 5.78 4.27 -7.87
CA ALA A 65 6.07 3.15 -6.98
C ALA A 65 5.83 3.48 -5.50
N THR A 66 6.18 4.69 -5.09
CA THR A 66 5.90 5.15 -3.73
C THR A 66 4.39 5.24 -3.48
N GLN A 67 3.64 5.82 -4.42
CA GLN A 67 2.19 5.97 -4.31
C GLN A 67 1.46 4.61 -4.37
N ALA A 68 1.86 3.74 -5.29
CA ALA A 68 1.28 2.41 -5.45
C ALA A 68 1.41 1.57 -4.17
N ASN A 69 2.56 1.64 -3.48
CA ASN A 69 2.76 0.98 -2.20
C ASN A 69 1.80 1.49 -1.12
N GLN A 70 1.58 2.80 -1.04
CA GLN A 70 0.64 3.40 -0.10
C GLN A 70 -0.80 2.94 -0.36
N ILE A 71 -1.21 2.91 -1.64
CA ILE A 71 -2.55 2.48 -2.04
C ILE A 71 -2.78 1.01 -1.70
N ILE A 72 -1.81 0.13 -2.02
CA ILE A 72 -1.91 -1.30 -1.71
C ILE A 72 -1.98 -1.50 -0.19
N ALA A 73 -1.10 -0.86 0.58
CA ALA A 73 -1.08 -0.97 2.03
C ALA A 73 -2.40 -0.50 2.67
N LEU A 74 -2.98 0.59 2.16
CA LEU A 74 -4.28 1.08 2.63
C LEU A 74 -5.39 0.08 2.32
N ALA A 75 -5.42 -0.48 1.11
CA ALA A 75 -6.40 -1.49 0.73
C ALA A 75 -6.29 -2.75 1.59
N ASP A 76 -5.07 -3.25 1.79
CA ASP A 76 -4.80 -4.43 2.62
C ASP A 76 -5.20 -4.18 4.08
N LYS A 77 -4.90 -2.99 4.63
CA LYS A 77 -5.32 -2.59 5.99
C LYS A 77 -6.84 -2.55 6.12
N THR A 78 -7.54 -1.97 5.14
CA THR A 78 -9.00 -1.89 5.15
C THR A 78 -9.64 -3.28 5.11
N LEU A 79 -9.14 -4.18 4.26
CA LEU A 79 -9.61 -5.56 4.20
C LEU A 79 -9.34 -6.33 5.50
N ALA A 80 -8.17 -6.13 6.10
CA ALA A 80 -7.85 -6.72 7.40
C ALA A 80 -8.83 -6.26 8.48
N ASN A 81 -9.10 -4.95 8.57
CA ASN A 81 -10.02 -4.39 9.56
C ASN A 81 -11.45 -4.91 9.40
N ILE A 82 -11.94 -5.06 8.17
CA ILE A 82 -13.28 -5.61 7.90
C ILE A 82 -13.36 -7.08 8.33
N ASN A 83 -12.31 -7.87 8.06
CA ASN A 83 -12.27 -9.27 8.45
C ASN A 83 -12.14 -9.44 9.97
N THR A 84 -11.40 -8.57 10.65
CA THR A 84 -11.31 -8.53 12.11
C THR A 84 -12.61 -8.05 12.77
N ALA A 85 -13.37 -7.16 12.12
CA ALA A 85 -14.66 -6.68 12.61
C ALA A 85 -15.77 -7.76 12.66
N LYS A 86 -15.53 -8.97 12.13
CA LYS A 86 -16.41 -10.14 12.39
C LYS A 86 -16.27 -10.70 13.81
N GLU A 87 -15.22 -10.35 14.54
CA GLU A 87 -15.05 -10.66 15.96
C GLU A 87 -14.70 -9.38 16.74
N ILE A 88 -15.68 -8.50 16.93
CA ILE A 88 -15.62 -7.56 18.06
C ILE A 88 -16.93 -7.71 18.83
N SER A 89 -16.86 -8.55 19.86
CA SER A 89 -17.94 -8.76 20.83
C SER A 89 -17.35 -8.71 22.23
N GLY A 90 -17.88 -7.82 23.05
CA GLY A 90 -17.46 -7.57 24.41
C GLY A 90 -18.07 -6.28 24.95
N THR A 91 -18.26 -6.21 26.26
CA THR A 91 -18.76 -5.00 26.93
C THR A 91 -17.57 -4.12 27.32
N ILE A 92 -17.60 -2.84 26.93
CA ILE A 92 -16.59 -1.86 27.33
C ILE A 92 -17.20 -1.00 28.44
N GLU A 93 -16.59 -1.05 29.63
CA GLU A 93 -16.89 -0.12 30.71
C GLU A 93 -15.87 1.03 30.72
N LEU A 94 -16.36 2.25 30.54
CA LEU A 94 -15.56 3.46 30.56
C LEU A 94 -15.82 4.21 31.88
N GLY A 95 -14.81 4.25 32.75
CA GLY A 95 -14.80 5.08 33.95
C GLY A 95 -14.04 6.38 33.70
N SER A 96 -14.67 7.52 33.96
CA SER A 96 -14.03 8.83 33.91
C SER A 96 -14.05 9.44 35.32
N ALA A 97 -12.88 9.80 35.85
CA ALA A 97 -12.80 10.61 37.06
C ALA A 97 -12.71 12.09 36.66
N GLU A 98 -13.55 12.92 37.25
CA GLU A 98 -13.43 14.37 37.13
C GLU A 98 -12.12 14.85 37.76
N MET A 99 -11.28 15.50 36.98
CA MET A 99 -10.09 16.17 37.49
C MET A 99 -10.49 17.58 37.95
N ARG A 100 -10.54 17.80 39.26
CA ARG A 100 -10.54 19.15 39.85
C ARG A 100 -9.19 19.40 40.51
N SER A 101 -8.37 20.23 39.89
CA SER A 101 -7.22 20.83 40.55
C SER A 101 -7.72 21.84 41.58
N PHE A 102 -7.63 21.51 42.86
CA PHE A 102 -7.74 22.47 43.97
C PHE A 102 -6.81 21.99 45.10
N PHE A 103 -5.52 22.27 44.94
CA PHE A 103 -4.58 22.27 46.06
C PHE A 103 -4.46 23.73 46.49
N ASP A 104 -5.43 24.18 47.27
CA ASP A 104 -5.30 25.37 48.09
C ASP A 104 -6.28 25.19 49.25
N ASP A 105 -5.75 24.74 50.38
CA ASP A 105 -5.86 25.51 51.61
C ASP A 105 -5.10 24.83 52.75
N CYS A 106 -4.16 25.61 53.26
CA CYS A 106 -3.74 25.79 54.64
C CYS A 106 -3.48 24.57 55.55
N SER A 107 -2.23 24.56 56.04
CA SER A 107 -1.81 24.55 57.45
C SER A 107 -2.62 23.67 58.41
N VAL A 108 -1.96 22.89 59.25
CA VAL A 108 -1.51 23.36 60.58
C VAL A 108 -0.65 22.24 61.19
N ASP A 109 0.48 22.67 61.74
CA ASP A 109 1.25 22.16 62.90
C ASP A 109 1.39 20.65 63.17
#